data_AF-A0A951DRF2-F1
#
_entry.id   AF-A0A951DRF2-F1
#
_cell.length_a   1.000
_cell.length_b   1.000
_cell.length_c   1.000
_cell.angle_alpha   90.00
_cell.angle_beta   90.00
_cell.angle_gamma   90.00
#
_symmetry.space_group_name_H-M   'P 1'
#
loop_
_entity.id
_entity.type
_entity.pdbx_description
1 polymer ?
#
loop_
_entity_poly.entity_id
_entity_poly.type
_entity_poly.pdbx_seq_one_letter_code
_entity_poly.pdbx_strand_id
1 'polypeptide(L)' 'NGKIKSAAMEQGLMCYPMGGTIDGKRGDHIVIAPPFIIEESHIEEIVEKLSTAFDRSLPTAA' A
#
# COMPACT_ATOMS: atom_id res chain seq x y z
N ASN A 1 0.05 6.63 -6.94
CA ASN A 1 0.56 5.39 -6.30
C ASN A 1 2.04 5.44 -5.87
N GLY A 2 2.94 6.10 -6.62
CA GLY A 2 4.40 6.02 -6.37
C GLY A 2 4.87 6.50 -4.99
N LYS A 3 4.25 7.55 -4.44
CA LYS A 3 4.55 8.04 -3.07
C LYS A 3 4.24 6.97 -2.01
N ILE A 4 3.09 6.31 -2.14
CA ILE A 4 2.65 5.26 -1.23
C ILE A 4 3.61 4.07 -1.29
N LYS A 5 4.08 3.69 -2.48
CA LYS A 5 5.09 2.64 -2.65
C LYS A 5 6.35 2.95 -1.84
N SER A 6 6.90 4.15 -2.00
CA SER A 6 8.11 4.57 -1.29
C SER A 6 7.90 4.54 0.22
N ALA A 7 6.81 5.13 0.71
CA ALA A 7 6.49 5.14 2.14
C ALA A 7 6.28 3.73 2.71
N ALA A 8 5.60 2.83 1.99
CA ALA A 8 5.43 1.44 2.40
C ALA A 8 6.78 0.70 2.46
N MET A 9 7.65 0.90 1.46
CA MET A 9 8.99 0.30 1.46
C MET A 9 9.84 0.79 2.65
N GLU A 10 9.74 2.07 3.02
CA GLU A 10 10.40 2.62 4.22
C GLU A 10 9.86 2.02 5.52
N GLN A 11 8.62 1.52 5.53
CA GLN A 11 8.04 0.78 6.64
C GLN A 11 8.29 -0.73 6.56
N GLY A 12 9.10 -1.20 5.59
CA GLY A 12 9.40 -2.61 5.40
C GLY A 12 8.23 -3.41 4.84
N LEU A 13 7.31 -2.77 4.11
CA LEU A 13 6.21 -3.40 3.37
C LEU A 13 6.45 -3.26 1.86
N MET A 14 6.73 -4.38 1.19
CA MET A 14 6.77 -4.41 -0.26
C MET A 14 5.35 -4.53 -0.82
N CYS A 15 5.01 -3.69 -1.80
CA CYS A 15 3.73 -3.71 -2.48
C CYS A 15 3.90 -3.57 -3.99
N TYR A 16 2.86 -3.95 -4.74
CA TYR A 16 2.83 -3.84 -6.20
C TYR A 16 1.87 -2.73 -6.61
N PRO A 17 2.35 -1.48 -6.73
CA PRO A 17 1.53 -0.36 -7.18
C PRO A 17 1.38 -0.36 -8.69
N MET A 18 0.23 0.09 -9.16
CA MET A 18 -0.04 0.28 -10.58
C MET A 18 -1.02 1.45 -10.76
N GLY A 19 -0.96 2.06 -11.95
CA GLY A 19 -1.82 3.18 -12.34
C GLY A 19 -2.61 2.87 -13.61
N GLY A 20 -3.58 3.71 -13.94
CA GLY A 20 -4.37 3.57 -15.17
C GLY A 20 -5.45 2.50 -15.11
N THR A 21 -5.89 2.12 -13.93
CA THR A 21 -6.83 0.98 -13.73
C THR A 21 -8.27 1.32 -14.15
N ILE A 22 -8.60 2.60 -14.30
CA ILE A 22 -9.95 3.05 -14.73
C ILE A 22 -10.05 3.09 -16.25
N ASP A 23 -9.07 3.65 -16.94
CA ASP A 23 -9.14 3.95 -18.39
C ASP A 23 -7.77 3.92 -19.10
N GLY A 24 -6.79 3.25 -18.51
CA GLY A 24 -5.40 3.25 -18.98
C GLY A 24 -4.60 4.50 -18.59
N LYS A 25 -5.22 5.51 -17.97
CA LYS A 25 -4.54 6.75 -17.53
C LYS A 25 -4.78 7.08 -16.07
N ARG A 26 -6.02 6.93 -15.59
CA ARG A 26 -6.45 7.29 -14.23
C ARG A 26 -6.70 6.05 -13.38
N GLY A 27 -6.69 6.27 -12.06
CA GLY A 27 -6.89 5.24 -11.06
C GLY A 27 -5.58 4.64 -10.60
N ASP A 28 -5.38 4.64 -9.29
CA ASP A 28 -4.28 3.97 -8.62
C ASP A 28 -4.80 2.67 -7.98
N HIS A 29 -4.01 1.62 -8.02
CA HIS A 29 -4.25 0.42 -7.22
C HIS A 29 -2.94 -0.10 -6.63
N ILE A 30 -3.08 -0.87 -5.55
CA ILE A 30 -1.99 -1.51 -4.84
C ILE A 30 -2.40 -2.97 -4.61
N VAL A 31 -1.51 -3.90 -4.96
CA VAL A 31 -1.66 -5.31 -4.61
C VAL A 31 -0.71 -5.66 -3.48
N ILE A 32 -1.24 -6.36 -2.48
CA ILE A 32 -0.50 -7.04 -1.42
C ILE A 32 -0.66 -8.54 -1.65
N ALA A 33 0.46 -9.25 -1.69
CA ALA A 33 0.50 -10.69 -1.99
C ALA A 33 1.27 -11.41 -0.87
N PRO A 34 0.64 -11.65 0.29
CA PRO A 34 1.27 -12.38 1.37
C PRO A 34 1.37 -13.88 1.03
N PRO A 35 2.29 -14.64 1.66
CA PRO A 35 2.33 -16.08 1.51
C PRO A 35 1.13 -16.76 2.18
N PHE A 36 0.83 -18.02 1.82
CA PHE A 36 -0.27 -18.78 2.44
C PHE A 36 -0.06 -19.12 3.92
N ILE A 37 1.17 -19.00 4.42
CA ILE A 37 1.56 -19.34 5.80
C ILE A 37 1.47 -18.16 6.78
N ILE A 38 0.80 -17.06 6.42
CA ILE A 38 0.63 -15.93 7.34
C ILE A 38 -0.27 -16.28 8.52
N GLU A 39 -0.14 -15.47 9.57
CA GLU A 39 -0.94 -15.54 10.78
C GLU A 39 -1.71 -14.23 10.92
N GLU A 40 -2.65 -14.16 11.85
CA GLU A 40 -3.46 -12.96 12.09
C GLU A 40 -2.58 -11.74 12.41
N SER A 41 -1.53 -11.93 13.22
CA SER A 41 -0.54 -10.90 13.57
C SER A 41 0.18 -10.31 12.34
N HIS A 42 0.45 -11.13 11.32
CA HIS A 42 1.05 -10.65 10.08
C HIS A 42 0.08 -9.79 9.26
N ILE A 43 -1.23 -10.07 9.35
CA ILE A 43 -2.26 -9.25 8.70
C ILE A 43 -2.33 -7.88 9.39
N GLU A 44 -2.33 -7.85 10.72
CA GLU A 44 -2.29 -6.62 11.51
C GLU A 44 -1.07 -5.76 11.12
N GLU A 45 0.12 -6.37 11.08
CA GLU A 45 1.36 -5.69 10.68
C GLU A 45 1.27 -5.09 9.27
N ILE A 46 0.72 -5.85 8.31
CA ILE A 46 0.51 -5.36 6.93
C ILE A 46 -0.42 -4.15 6.92
N VAL A 47 -1.53 -4.21 7.64
CA VAL A 47 -2.53 -3.14 7.69
C VAL A 47 -1.95 -1.89 8.35
N GLU A 48 -1.24 -2.03 9.47
CA GLU A 48 -0.59 -0.91 10.17
C GLU A 48 0.45 -0.20 9.29
N LYS A 49 1.32 -0.97 8.65
CA LYS A 49 2.34 -0.44 7.73
C LYS A 49 1.71 0.26 6.53
N LEU A 50 0.64 -0.30 5.98
CA LEU A 50 -0.08 0.29 4.87
C LEU A 50 -0.80 1.59 5.28
N SER A 51 -1.44 1.62 6.45
CA SER A 51 -2.06 2.83 7.01
C SER A 51 -1.03 3.95 7.17
N THR A 52 0.12 3.63 7.79
CA THR A 52 1.22 4.59 7.95
C THR A 52 1.72 5.12 6.60
N ALA A 53 1.81 4.26 5.58
CA ALA A 53 2.22 4.68 4.24
C ALA A 53 1.19 5.62 3.58
N PHE A 54 -0.11 5.38 3.79
CA PHE A 54 -1.16 6.29 3.32
C PHE A 54 -1.12 7.63 4.04
N ASP A 55 -1.03 7.64 5.37
CA ASP A 55 -0.99 8.87 6.17
C ASP A 55 0.19 9.77 5.78
N ARG A 56 1.34 9.19 5.44
CA ARG A 56 2.52 9.94 4.97
C ARG A 56 2.42 10.43 3.53
N SER A 57 1.58 9.79 2.71
CA SER A 57 1.58 10.00 1.26
C SER A 57 0.37 10.78 0.74
N LEU A 58 -0.74 10.72 1.47
CA LEU A 58 -1.98 11.37 1.12
C LEU A 58 -2.13 12.67 1.91
N PRO A 59 -2.75 13.70 1.31
CA PRO A 59 -3.12 14.89 2.05
C PRO A 59 -4.14 14.52 3.13
N THR A 60 -4.02 15.13 4.31
CA THR A 60 -5.04 15.02 5.36
C THR A 60 -6.37 15.54 4.81
N ALA A 61 -7.45 14.77 4.99
CA ALA A 61 -8.78 15.23 4.65
C ALA A 61 -9.10 16.49 5.48
N ALA A 62 -9.62 17.52 4.83
CA ALA A 62 -10.07 18.75 5.48
C ALA A 62 -11.36 18.53 6.28
#